data_AF-A0A0M3II35-F1
#
_entry.id   AF-A0A0M3II35-F1
#
_cell.length_a   1.000
_cell.length_b   1.000
_cell.length_c   1.000
_cell.angle_alpha   90.00
_cell.angle_beta   90.00
_cell.angle_gamma   90.00
#
_symmetry.space_group_name_H-M   'P 1'
#
loop_
_entity.id
_entity.type
_entity.pdbx_description
1 polymer ?
#
loop_
_entity_poly.entity_id
_entity_poly.type
_entity_poly.pdbx_seq_one_letter_code
_entity_poly.pdbx_strand_id
1 'polypeptide(L)'
;MRFFLLDDTREQPDDFPPNCKVRIDNREVALPNVIPTKDPNVEAKRPSCPVDITPFVQQPSRLDNVHSVHIQWAADMRAWAVGIFVVKRVTSEILMKRLLANVRARRDMIVTKMAIRTQLTDRGDSSLHLERVEFMLLCPLGKTRIVTPVKGSECSHLKCFDLMFFLKMNEKRPTWKCPICDKAVPYNKIIIDGYFEEVLEKAGRNITKVELLPNGDWRAIVDQRRPLFDCGEVPAKKRCSILLNNRLPQAAAAASRAATAPTHVADDGVIVLASGGRDFDESTQQHSLRQALAPNIESVAIQR
;
A
#
# COMPACT_ATOMS: atom_id res chain seq x y z
N MET A 1 16.50 10.44 1.21
CA MET A 1 17.69 10.12 0.39
C MET A 1 17.40 8.85 -0.40
N ARG A 2 17.82 8.77 -1.66
CA ARG A 2 17.59 7.62 -2.56
C ARG A 2 18.90 7.24 -3.23
N PHE A 3 19.14 5.94 -3.36
CA PHE A 3 20.28 5.37 -4.07
C PHE A 3 19.75 4.64 -5.30
N PHE A 4 20.45 4.72 -6.42
CA PHE A 4 20.05 4.05 -7.66
C PHE A 4 21.24 3.94 -8.62
N LEU A 5 21.11 3.09 -9.65
CA LEU A 5 22.10 3.01 -10.72
C LEU A 5 22.09 4.30 -11.54
N LEU A 6 23.27 4.78 -11.93
CA LEU A 6 23.40 5.92 -12.83
C LEU A 6 23.13 5.46 -14.26
N ASP A 7 21.86 5.49 -14.64
CA ASP A 7 21.34 5.20 -15.98
C ASP A 7 20.20 6.19 -16.28
N ASP A 8 20.41 7.07 -17.25
CA ASP A 8 19.52 8.16 -17.64
C ASP A 8 18.50 7.76 -18.73
N THR A 9 18.56 6.52 -19.21
CA THR A 9 17.68 6.02 -20.28
C THR A 9 16.26 5.71 -19.80
N ARG A 10 16.08 5.53 -18.49
CA ARG A 10 14.81 5.13 -17.85
C ARG A 10 14.74 5.58 -16.40
N GLU A 11 13.54 5.57 -15.85
CA GLU A 11 13.33 5.75 -14.41
C GLU A 11 13.99 4.60 -13.63
N GLN A 12 14.81 4.95 -12.64
CA GLN A 12 15.55 3.99 -11.85
C GLN A 12 14.81 3.65 -10.54
N PRO A 13 14.67 2.36 -10.19
CA PRO A 13 14.22 1.97 -8.87
C PRO A 13 15.29 2.30 -7.82
N ASP A 14 14.88 2.36 -6.55
CA ASP A 14 15.85 2.43 -5.46
C ASP A 14 16.71 1.14 -5.47
N ASP A 15 18.02 1.27 -5.33
CA ASP A 15 18.94 0.17 -5.10
C ASP A 15 20.19 0.69 -4.39
N PHE A 16 20.75 -0.12 -3.50
CA PHE A 16 21.92 0.30 -2.71
C PHE A 16 23.22 -0.18 -3.35
N PRO A 17 24.26 0.67 -3.39
CA PRO A 17 25.60 0.21 -3.73
C PRO A 17 26.12 -0.80 -2.70
N PRO A 18 27.06 -1.68 -3.08
CA PRO A 18 27.54 -2.74 -2.20
C PRO A 18 28.27 -2.14 -1.00
N ASN A 19 28.04 -2.71 0.20
CA ASN A 19 28.62 -2.22 1.45
C ASN A 19 28.40 -0.71 1.73
N CYS A 20 27.29 -0.14 1.26
CA CYS A 20 26.93 1.25 1.49
C CYS A 20 26.87 1.61 2.98
N LYS A 21 27.47 2.75 3.34
CA LYS A 21 27.42 3.42 4.65
C LYS A 21 27.20 4.90 4.45
N VAL A 22 26.39 5.51 5.32
CA VAL A 22 26.02 6.93 5.25
C VAL A 22 26.23 7.57 6.60
N ARG A 23 26.85 8.76 6.61
CA ARG A 23 26.99 9.62 7.80
C ARG A 23 26.52 11.03 7.49
N ILE A 24 25.83 11.65 8.44
CA ILE A 24 25.43 13.06 8.41
C ILE A 24 25.98 13.71 9.67
N ASP A 25 26.82 14.74 9.52
CA ASP A 25 27.48 15.45 10.63
C ASP A 25 28.12 14.51 11.66
N ASN A 26 28.89 13.53 11.17
CA ASN A 26 29.53 12.47 11.95
C ASN A 26 28.58 11.46 12.62
N ARG A 27 27.26 11.55 12.44
CA ARG A 27 26.30 10.55 12.94
C ARG A 27 26.02 9.52 11.85
N GLU A 28 26.11 8.23 12.19
CA GLU A 28 25.78 7.15 11.25
C GLU A 28 24.27 7.06 11.04
N VAL A 29 23.86 6.96 9.77
CA VAL A 29 22.46 6.78 9.38
C VAL A 29 22.17 5.29 9.33
N ALA A 30 21.16 4.85 10.07
CA ALA A 30 20.71 3.46 10.03
C ALA A 30 20.11 3.13 8.66
N LEU A 31 20.72 2.17 7.97
CA LEU A 31 20.21 1.65 6.69
C LEU A 31 19.43 0.34 6.90
N PRO A 32 18.49 -0.01 6.00
CA PRO A 32 17.74 -1.26 6.06
C PRO A 32 18.67 -2.48 6.18
N ASN A 33 18.32 -3.42 7.06
CA ASN A 33 19.15 -4.61 7.30
C ASN A 33 19.33 -5.44 6.04
N VAL A 34 20.54 -5.99 5.86
CA VAL A 34 20.84 -6.92 4.76
C VAL A 34 20.00 -8.19 4.95
N ILE A 35 19.32 -8.64 3.90
CA ILE A 35 18.58 -9.90 3.92
C ILE A 35 19.58 -11.05 3.78
N PRO A 36 19.69 -11.97 4.76
CA PRO A 36 20.58 -13.12 4.65
C PRO A 36 20.13 -14.04 3.52
N THR A 37 21.10 -14.48 2.70
CA THR A 37 20.90 -15.49 1.66
C THR A 37 21.56 -16.80 2.08
N LYS A 38 20.88 -17.93 1.80
CA LYS A 38 21.44 -19.28 1.98
C LYS A 38 22.22 -19.74 0.75
N ASP A 39 22.06 -19.04 -0.37
CA ASP A 39 22.74 -19.34 -1.62
C ASP A 39 24.05 -18.52 -1.67
N PRO A 40 25.24 -19.16 -1.65
CA PRO A 40 26.52 -18.46 -1.72
C PRO A 40 26.74 -17.72 -3.04
N ASN A 41 25.98 -18.03 -4.10
CA ASN A 41 26.08 -17.34 -5.39
C ASN A 41 25.22 -16.08 -5.47
N VAL A 42 24.33 -15.85 -4.50
CA VAL A 42 23.48 -14.67 -4.45
C VAL A 42 24.09 -13.67 -3.48
N GLU A 43 24.43 -12.48 -3.97
CA GLU A 43 24.91 -11.40 -3.11
C GLU A 43 23.82 -11.01 -2.10
N ALA A 44 24.19 -10.93 -0.81
CA ALA A 44 23.27 -10.50 0.23
C ALA A 44 22.92 -9.02 0.02
N LYS A 45 21.64 -8.73 -0.26
CA LYS A 45 21.17 -7.37 -0.57
C LYS A 45 20.32 -6.78 0.53
N ARG A 46 20.40 -5.45 0.66
CA ARG A 46 19.45 -4.67 1.47
C ARG A 46 18.13 -4.52 0.71
N PRO A 47 16.99 -4.44 1.39
CA PRO A 47 15.74 -4.03 0.76
C PRO A 47 15.89 -2.65 0.12
N SER A 48 15.69 -2.59 -1.20
CA SER A 48 15.62 -1.35 -1.98
C SER A 48 14.52 -0.43 -1.46
N CYS A 49 14.89 0.67 -0.80
CA CYS A 49 13.94 1.69 -0.35
C CYS A 49 14.63 3.04 -0.10
N PRO A 50 13.87 4.15 -0.15
CA PRO A 50 14.36 5.45 0.29
C PRO A 50 14.76 5.45 1.76
N VAL A 51 15.79 6.21 2.10
CA VAL A 51 16.29 6.41 3.47
C VAL A 51 15.77 7.73 4.01
N ASP A 52 15.08 7.68 5.15
CA ASP A 52 14.70 8.88 5.89
C ASP A 52 15.90 9.45 6.65
N ILE A 53 16.36 10.63 6.22
CA ILE A 53 17.47 11.35 6.85
C ILE A 53 16.99 12.57 7.65
N THR A 54 15.67 12.82 7.68
CA THR A 54 15.06 13.95 8.38
C THR A 54 15.48 14.06 9.86
N PRO A 55 15.60 12.97 10.64
CA PRO A 55 16.07 13.04 12.03
C PRO A 55 17.50 13.56 12.24
N PHE A 56 18.32 13.60 11.18
CA PHE A 56 19.71 14.05 11.23
C PHE A 56 19.85 15.53 10.84
N VAL A 57 18.88 16.08 10.11
CA VAL A 57 18.92 17.44 9.54
C VAL A 57 17.91 18.42 10.17
N GLN A 58 17.07 17.94 11.09
CA GLN A 58 16.03 18.77 11.73
C GLN A 58 16.50 19.60 12.92
N GLN A 59 17.71 19.38 13.45
CA GLN A 59 18.18 20.16 14.57
C GLN A 59 18.48 21.59 14.09
N PRO A 60 17.98 22.64 14.79
CA PRO A 60 18.27 24.03 14.48
C PRO A 60 19.69 24.34 14.93
N SER A 61 20.64 23.76 14.21
CA SER A 61 21.97 24.31 14.18
C SER A 61 21.85 25.57 13.28
N ARG A 62 22.44 26.68 13.72
CA ARG A 62 22.24 28.07 13.22
C ARG A 62 21.96 28.16 11.71
N LEU A 63 21.24 29.19 11.26
CA LEU A 63 20.89 29.44 9.84
C LEU A 63 22.05 29.24 8.83
N ASP A 64 23.30 29.34 9.28
CA ASP A 64 24.53 29.19 8.48
C ASP A 64 25.17 27.79 8.53
N ASN A 65 24.59 26.82 9.24
CA ASN A 65 25.17 25.49 9.35
C ASN A 65 24.83 24.64 8.13
N VAL A 66 25.87 24.40 7.32
CA VAL A 66 25.83 23.44 6.22
C VAL A 66 25.97 22.03 6.79
N HIS A 67 24.99 21.17 6.56
CA HIS A 67 25.09 19.75 6.87
C HIS A 67 26.07 19.06 5.92
N SER A 68 26.97 18.24 6.47
CA SER A 68 27.90 17.43 5.68
C SER A 68 27.39 16.00 5.56
N VAL A 69 27.26 15.52 4.31
CA VAL A 69 26.84 14.16 4.00
C VAL A 69 28.04 13.38 3.47
N HIS A 70 28.41 12.31 4.18
CA HIS A 70 29.49 11.41 3.79
C HIS A 70 28.94 10.04 3.44
N ILE A 71 29.24 9.56 2.24
CA ILE A 71 28.73 8.29 1.71
C ILE A 71 29.91 7.45 1.26
N GLN A 72 29.95 6.19 1.68
CA GLN A 72 30.99 5.23 1.32
C GLN A 72 30.35 3.94 0.84
N TRP A 73 30.90 3.32 -0.20
CA TRP A 73 30.51 2.01 -0.69
C TRP A 73 31.73 1.26 -1.26
N ALA A 74 31.61 -0.05 -1.43
CA ALA A 74 32.64 -0.85 -2.09
C ALA A 74 32.56 -0.68 -3.61
N ALA A 75 33.70 -0.70 -4.31
CA ALA A 75 33.69 -0.63 -5.76
C ALA A 75 33.09 -1.91 -6.36
N ASP A 76 32.09 -1.75 -7.20
CA ASP A 76 31.68 -2.72 -8.20
C ASP A 76 31.62 -1.98 -9.54
N MET A 77 31.72 -2.67 -10.69
CA MET A 77 31.88 -2.01 -12.00
C MET A 77 30.67 -1.16 -12.45
N ARG A 78 29.72 -0.88 -11.56
CA ARG A 78 28.49 -0.13 -11.80
C ARG A 78 28.68 1.33 -11.42
N ALA A 79 28.07 2.22 -12.19
CA ALA A 79 27.94 3.61 -11.81
C ALA A 79 26.71 3.79 -10.93
N TRP A 80 26.88 4.49 -9.81
CA TRP A 80 25.82 4.74 -8.82
C TRP A 80 25.55 6.22 -8.67
N ALA A 81 24.32 6.57 -8.31
CA ALA A 81 23.89 7.92 -8.04
C ALA A 81 23.11 7.99 -6.71
N VAL A 82 23.16 9.18 -6.11
CA VAL A 82 22.42 9.48 -4.87
C VAL A 82 21.60 10.74 -5.08
N GLY A 83 20.31 10.67 -4.75
CA GLY A 83 19.41 11.81 -4.74
C GLY A 83 18.97 12.17 -3.32
N ILE A 84 19.05 13.46 -2.97
CA ILE A 84 18.50 14.00 -1.72
C ILE A 84 17.31 14.88 -2.09
N PHE A 85 16.16 14.59 -1.47
CA PHE A 85 14.90 15.23 -1.81
C PHE A 85 14.20 15.69 -0.53
N VAL A 86 13.59 16.86 -0.59
CA VAL A 86 12.57 17.28 0.38
C VAL A 86 11.23 16.75 -0.13
N VAL A 87 10.55 15.97 0.71
CA VAL A 87 9.32 15.26 0.31
C VAL A 87 8.18 15.56 1.27
N LYS A 88 6.94 15.43 0.78
CA LYS A 88 5.73 15.47 1.60
C LYS A 88 5.19 14.05 1.75
N ARG A 89 5.05 13.57 2.98
CA ARG A 89 4.42 12.27 3.27
C ARG A 89 2.95 12.30 2.81
N VAL A 90 2.54 11.24 2.12
CA VAL A 90 1.16 11.04 1.65
C VAL A 90 0.61 9.79 2.33
N THR A 91 -0.54 9.91 3.01
CA THR A 91 -1.16 8.79 3.73
C THR A 91 -2.07 7.95 2.82
N SER A 92 -2.44 6.75 3.27
CA SER A 92 -3.41 5.90 2.57
C SER A 92 -4.76 6.62 2.33
N GLU A 93 -5.23 7.46 3.24
CA GLU A 93 -6.47 8.23 3.05
C GLU A 93 -6.35 9.25 1.91
N ILE A 94 -5.20 9.92 1.79
CA ILE A 94 -4.95 10.89 0.71
C ILE A 94 -4.90 10.16 -0.63
N LEU A 95 -4.20 9.02 -0.69
CA LEU A 95 -4.14 8.17 -1.89
C LEU A 95 -5.51 7.65 -2.29
N MET A 96 -6.32 7.21 -1.32
CA MET A 96 -7.68 6.76 -1.59
C MET A 96 -8.51 7.87 -2.24
N LYS A 97 -8.50 9.08 -1.64
CA LYS A 97 -9.24 10.23 -2.20
C LYS A 97 -8.78 10.57 -3.62
N ARG A 98 -7.47 10.56 -3.88
CA ARG A 98 -6.90 10.81 -5.21
C ARG A 98 -7.34 9.74 -6.23
N LEU A 99 -7.34 8.47 -5.86
CA LEU A 99 -7.74 7.39 -6.76
C LEU A 99 -9.25 7.45 -7.06
N LEU A 100 -10.08 7.72 -6.05
CA LEU A 100 -11.53 7.87 -6.22
C LEU A 100 -11.90 9.07 -7.11
N ALA A 101 -11.12 10.16 -7.05
CA ALA A 101 -11.29 11.32 -7.94
C ALA A 101 -10.77 11.08 -9.37
N ASN A 102 -9.95 10.04 -9.59
CA ASN A 102 -9.41 9.71 -10.90
C ASN A 102 -10.41 8.88 -11.71
N VAL A 103 -11.15 9.53 -12.60
CA VAL A 103 -12.13 8.88 -13.49
C VAL A 103 -11.49 7.75 -14.33
N ARG A 104 -10.22 7.88 -14.70
CA ARG A 104 -9.50 6.86 -15.50
C ARG A 104 -9.18 5.59 -14.70
N ALA A 105 -9.20 5.65 -13.37
CA ALA A 105 -9.00 4.46 -12.54
C ALA A 105 -10.22 3.53 -12.55
N ARG A 106 -11.40 4.05 -12.89
CA ARG A 106 -12.63 3.26 -12.97
C ARG A 106 -12.70 2.52 -14.30
N ARG A 107 -12.81 1.20 -14.23
CA ARG A 107 -12.99 0.34 -15.41
C ARG A 107 -14.47 0.06 -15.64
N ASP A 108 -14.90 0.22 -16.89
CA ASP A 108 -16.27 -0.05 -17.31
C ASP A 108 -16.69 -1.51 -17.05
N MET A 109 -17.94 -1.71 -16.62
CA MET A 109 -18.50 -3.02 -16.31
C MET A 109 -18.45 -4.00 -17.49
N ILE A 110 -18.50 -3.49 -18.73
CA ILE A 110 -18.47 -4.29 -19.96
C ILE A 110 -17.22 -5.16 -20.00
N VAL A 111 -16.08 -4.63 -19.56
CA VAL A 111 -14.80 -5.36 -19.57
C VAL A 111 -14.88 -6.61 -18.69
N THR A 112 -15.43 -6.46 -17.48
CA THR A 112 -15.58 -7.58 -16.54
C THR A 112 -16.68 -8.55 -17.00
N LYS A 113 -17.79 -8.06 -17.56
CA LYS A 113 -18.83 -8.91 -18.18
C LYS A 113 -18.29 -9.75 -19.34
N MET A 114 -17.43 -9.16 -20.18
CA MET A 114 -16.75 -9.90 -21.26
C MET A 114 -15.80 -10.95 -20.71
N ALA A 115 -15.01 -10.63 -19.68
CA ALA A 115 -14.12 -11.60 -19.03
C ALA A 115 -14.89 -12.77 -18.40
N ILE A 116 -16.05 -12.49 -17.78
CA ILE A 116 -16.97 -13.51 -17.25
C ILE A 116 -17.48 -14.41 -18.38
N ARG A 117 -17.98 -13.81 -19.46
CA ARG A 117 -18.44 -14.55 -20.66
C ARG A 117 -17.35 -15.47 -21.17
N THR A 118 -16.16 -14.94 -21.48
CA THR A 118 -15.04 -15.75 -21.96
C THR A 118 -14.72 -16.89 -21.01
N GLN A 119 -14.61 -16.66 -19.70
CA GLN A 119 -14.28 -17.72 -18.74
C GLN A 119 -15.38 -18.79 -18.59
N LEU A 120 -16.65 -18.46 -18.84
CA LEU A 120 -17.79 -19.35 -18.66
C LEU A 120 -18.33 -19.98 -19.96
N THR A 121 -18.04 -19.39 -21.12
CA THR A 121 -18.54 -19.84 -22.43
C THR A 121 -17.45 -20.38 -23.35
N ASP A 122 -16.16 -20.16 -23.04
CA ASP A 122 -15.08 -20.69 -23.85
C ASP A 122 -15.00 -22.22 -23.69
N ARG A 123 -15.59 -22.91 -24.67
CA ARG A 123 -15.70 -24.37 -24.80
C ARG A 123 -14.46 -24.96 -25.48
N GLY A 124 -13.26 -24.50 -25.14
CA GLY A 124 -12.05 -25.21 -25.57
C GLY A 124 -12.09 -26.66 -25.06
N ASP A 125 -11.50 -27.61 -25.80
CA ASP A 125 -11.50 -29.09 -25.58
C ASP A 125 -11.02 -29.58 -24.18
N SER A 126 -10.85 -28.68 -23.22
CA SER A 126 -10.61 -28.97 -21.82
C SER A 126 -11.90 -29.48 -21.15
N SER A 127 -11.96 -30.78 -20.92
CA SER A 127 -13.02 -31.53 -20.20
C SER A 127 -13.42 -30.97 -18.81
N LEU A 128 -12.70 -29.97 -18.28
CA LEU A 128 -12.98 -29.33 -16.99
C LEU A 128 -13.83 -28.07 -17.17
N HIS A 129 -15.14 -28.28 -17.32
CA HIS A 129 -16.12 -27.18 -17.30
C HIS A 129 -16.20 -26.58 -15.90
N LEU A 130 -15.92 -25.29 -15.75
CA LEU A 130 -16.29 -24.58 -14.52
C LEU A 130 -17.79 -24.27 -14.61
N GLU A 131 -18.62 -25.19 -14.16
CA GLU A 131 -20.09 -25.03 -14.18
C GLU A 131 -20.56 -23.82 -13.35
N ARG A 132 -19.73 -23.33 -12.44
CA ARG A 132 -20.05 -22.25 -11.52
C ARG A 132 -18.83 -21.41 -11.16
N VAL A 133 -18.91 -20.10 -11.38
CA VAL A 133 -17.95 -19.13 -10.83
C VAL A 133 -18.61 -18.39 -9.68
N GLU A 134 -18.11 -18.61 -8.46
CA GLU A 134 -18.53 -17.87 -7.29
C GLU A 134 -17.55 -16.73 -6.98
N PHE A 135 -18.09 -15.57 -6.63
CA PHE A 135 -17.33 -14.42 -6.17
C PHE A 135 -17.67 -14.11 -4.71
N MET A 136 -16.64 -13.99 -3.87
CA MET A 136 -16.80 -13.55 -2.49
C MET A 136 -16.79 -12.02 -2.42
N LEU A 137 -17.84 -11.43 -1.85
CA LEU A 137 -17.94 -9.98 -1.60
C LEU A 137 -17.12 -9.53 -0.37
N LEU A 138 -16.38 -10.46 0.24
CA LEU A 138 -15.48 -10.21 1.36
C LEU A 138 -14.04 -10.02 0.87
N CYS A 139 -13.37 -9.01 1.41
CA CYS A 139 -12.00 -8.68 1.09
C CYS A 139 -11.04 -9.78 1.60
N PRO A 140 -10.13 -10.32 0.77
CA PRO A 140 -9.16 -11.30 1.23
C PRO A 140 -8.16 -10.73 2.26
N LEU A 141 -7.93 -9.41 2.24
CA LEU A 141 -7.05 -8.70 3.18
C LEU A 141 -7.76 -8.38 4.50
N GLY A 142 -8.87 -7.66 4.43
CA GLY A 142 -9.59 -7.16 5.61
C GLY A 142 -10.52 -8.17 6.26
N LYS A 143 -10.88 -9.26 5.57
CA LYS A 143 -11.93 -10.24 5.97
C LYS A 143 -13.31 -9.61 6.23
N THR A 144 -13.51 -8.36 5.83
CA THR A 144 -14.77 -7.62 5.86
C THR A 144 -15.34 -7.45 4.46
N ARG A 145 -16.59 -7.02 4.34
CA ARG A 145 -17.19 -6.67 3.04
C ARG A 145 -16.33 -5.62 2.33
N ILE A 146 -16.09 -5.84 1.04
CA ILE A 146 -15.38 -4.88 0.19
C ILE A 146 -16.22 -3.60 0.12
N VAL A 147 -15.58 -2.45 0.32
CA VAL A 147 -16.20 -1.13 0.16
C VAL A 147 -15.89 -0.58 -1.22
N THR A 148 -14.61 -0.61 -1.62
CA THR A 148 -14.18 -0.19 -2.95
C THR A 148 -13.45 -1.33 -3.64
N PRO A 149 -14.08 -2.02 -4.61
CA PRO A 149 -13.49 -3.18 -5.27
C PRO A 149 -12.39 -2.75 -6.23
N VAL A 150 -11.17 -3.15 -5.91
CA VAL A 150 -9.99 -2.87 -6.74
C VAL A 150 -9.21 -4.13 -7.08
N LYS A 151 -8.43 -4.03 -8.15
CA LYS A 151 -7.40 -4.99 -8.55
C LYS A 151 -6.35 -4.29 -9.41
N GLY A 152 -5.30 -4.99 -9.82
CA GLY A 152 -4.37 -4.47 -10.80
C GLY A 152 -4.91 -4.55 -12.22
N SER A 153 -4.53 -3.60 -13.08
CA SER A 153 -4.90 -3.59 -14.50
C SER A 153 -4.45 -4.85 -15.26
N GLU A 154 -3.38 -5.50 -14.80
CA GLU A 154 -2.75 -6.68 -15.41
C GLU A 154 -3.10 -8.00 -14.68
N CYS A 155 -4.00 -7.93 -13.70
CA CYS A 155 -4.51 -9.10 -13.00
C CYS A 155 -5.51 -9.88 -13.87
N SER A 156 -5.24 -11.16 -14.12
CA SER A 156 -6.07 -12.06 -14.94
C SER A 156 -7.26 -12.69 -14.21
N HIS A 157 -7.26 -12.69 -12.87
CA HIS A 157 -8.37 -13.20 -12.07
C HIS A 157 -9.55 -12.23 -12.04
N LEU A 158 -10.78 -12.70 -11.87
CA LEU A 158 -11.96 -11.83 -11.67
C LEU A 158 -12.03 -11.23 -10.26
N LYS A 159 -11.39 -11.86 -9.27
CA LYS A 159 -11.48 -11.47 -7.85
C LYS A 159 -10.99 -10.03 -7.61
N CYS A 160 -11.64 -9.30 -6.70
CA CYS A 160 -11.21 -7.99 -6.23
C CYS A 160 -10.79 -8.04 -4.76
N PHE A 161 -10.09 -6.99 -4.31
CA PHE A 161 -9.80 -6.71 -2.91
C PHE A 161 -10.19 -5.26 -2.60
N ASP A 162 -10.10 -4.87 -1.33
CA ASP A 162 -10.56 -3.56 -0.89
C ASP A 162 -9.43 -2.53 -0.97
N LEU A 163 -9.75 -1.35 -1.52
CA LEU A 163 -8.79 -0.27 -1.74
C LEU A 163 -8.12 0.20 -0.46
N MET A 164 -8.88 0.47 0.60
CA MET A 164 -8.33 1.06 1.82
C MET A 164 -7.38 0.08 2.50
N PHE A 165 -7.77 -1.20 2.60
CA PHE A 165 -6.88 -2.23 3.15
C PHE A 165 -5.60 -2.40 2.32
N PHE A 166 -5.70 -2.35 1.00
CA PHE A 166 -4.55 -2.43 0.11
C PHE A 166 -3.60 -1.23 0.30
N LEU A 167 -4.13 -0.01 0.38
CA LEU A 167 -3.31 1.19 0.59
C LEU A 167 -2.66 1.21 1.97
N LYS A 168 -3.40 0.87 3.04
CA LYS A 168 -2.84 0.79 4.41
C LYS A 168 -1.73 -0.25 4.54
N MET A 169 -1.89 -1.40 3.88
CA MET A 169 -0.85 -2.42 3.82
C MET A 169 0.42 -1.85 3.17
N ASN A 170 0.29 -1.13 2.05
CA ASN A 170 1.41 -0.55 1.32
C ASN A 170 2.03 0.68 2.01
N GLU A 171 1.24 1.43 2.79
CA GLU A 171 1.75 2.51 3.63
C GLU A 171 2.70 1.97 4.70
N LYS A 172 2.36 0.82 5.31
CA LYS A 172 3.22 0.17 6.30
C LYS A 172 4.39 -0.59 5.67
N ARG A 173 4.15 -1.28 4.56
CA ARG A 173 5.17 -2.07 3.84
C ARG A 173 4.89 -2.02 2.34
N PRO A 174 5.59 -1.16 1.57
CA PRO A 174 5.26 -0.84 0.19
C PRO A 174 5.68 -1.95 -0.79
N THR A 175 5.02 -3.11 -0.73
CA THR A 175 5.32 -4.23 -1.65
C THR A 175 4.68 -4.04 -3.01
N TRP A 176 3.56 -3.31 -3.09
CA TRP A 176 2.76 -3.06 -4.29
C TRP A 176 2.47 -4.33 -5.09
N LYS A 177 2.11 -5.41 -4.38
CA LYS A 177 1.79 -6.72 -4.98
C LYS A 177 0.33 -7.10 -4.76
N CYS A 178 -0.29 -7.68 -5.77
CA CYS A 178 -1.64 -8.21 -5.70
C CYS A 178 -1.72 -9.32 -4.63
N PRO A 179 -2.60 -9.23 -3.62
CA PRO A 179 -2.73 -10.25 -2.58
C PRO A 179 -3.38 -11.56 -3.07
N ILE A 180 -3.77 -11.63 -4.35
CA ILE A 180 -4.46 -12.79 -4.94
C ILE A 180 -3.53 -13.55 -5.89
N CYS A 181 -2.72 -12.86 -6.70
CA CYS A 181 -1.89 -13.47 -7.73
C CYS A 181 -0.41 -13.04 -7.70
N ASP A 182 0.02 -12.28 -6.69
CA ASP A 182 1.38 -11.77 -6.48
C ASP A 182 1.96 -10.88 -7.60
N LYS A 183 1.22 -10.62 -8.68
CA LYS A 183 1.60 -9.67 -9.73
C LYS A 183 1.77 -8.26 -9.16
N ALA A 184 2.67 -7.49 -9.77
CA ALA A 184 2.88 -6.08 -9.42
C ALA A 184 1.61 -5.25 -9.69
N VAL A 185 1.23 -4.44 -8.71
CA VAL A 185 0.12 -3.49 -8.76
C VAL A 185 0.62 -2.17 -8.15
N PRO A 186 1.49 -1.42 -8.85
CA PRO A 186 1.84 -0.08 -8.44
C PRO A 186 0.60 0.82 -8.42
N TYR A 187 0.64 1.91 -7.66
CA TYR A 187 -0.51 2.79 -7.43
C TYR A 187 -1.21 3.24 -8.72
N ASN A 188 -0.45 3.58 -9.76
CA ASN A 188 -0.96 4.01 -11.07
C ASN A 188 -1.60 2.89 -11.92
N LYS A 189 -1.46 1.62 -11.51
CA LYS A 189 -2.06 0.44 -12.15
C LYS A 189 -3.23 -0.15 -11.37
N ILE A 190 -3.62 0.49 -10.25
CA ILE A 190 -4.83 0.12 -9.52
C ILE A 190 -6.03 0.55 -10.36
N ILE A 191 -6.96 -0.39 -10.57
CA ILE A 191 -8.25 -0.11 -11.20
C ILE A 191 -9.38 -0.41 -10.23
N ILE A 192 -10.42 0.43 -10.25
CA ILE A 192 -11.70 0.21 -9.58
C ILE A 192 -12.59 -0.55 -10.56
N ASP A 193 -13.06 -1.74 -10.17
CA ASP A 193 -13.88 -2.59 -11.02
C ASP A 193 -15.35 -2.14 -10.96
N GLY A 194 -15.83 -1.50 -12.03
CA GLY A 194 -17.19 -0.96 -12.08
C GLY A 194 -18.28 -2.03 -12.03
N TYR A 195 -18.01 -3.26 -12.50
CA TYR A 195 -18.95 -4.36 -12.38
C TYR A 195 -19.13 -4.77 -10.92
N PHE A 196 -18.03 -4.99 -10.20
CA PHE A 196 -18.13 -5.39 -8.79
C PHE A 196 -18.57 -4.26 -7.87
N GLU A 197 -18.39 -3.00 -8.27
CA GLU A 197 -18.97 -1.86 -7.54
C GLU A 197 -20.50 -1.91 -7.60
N GLU A 198 -21.07 -2.11 -8.80
CA GLU A 198 -22.52 -2.28 -8.98
C GLU A 198 -23.05 -3.52 -8.25
N VAL A 199 -22.31 -4.64 -8.30
CA VAL A 199 -22.67 -5.86 -7.56
C VAL A 199 -22.70 -5.59 -6.05
N LEU A 200 -21.72 -4.89 -5.49
CA LEU A 200 -21.66 -4.61 -4.05
C LEU A 200 -22.78 -3.65 -3.60
N GLU A 201 -23.17 -2.71 -4.46
CA GLU A 201 -24.26 -1.78 -4.23
C GLU A 201 -25.62 -2.50 -4.24
N LYS A 202 -25.86 -3.34 -5.26
CA LYS A 202 -27.12 -4.04 -5.47
C LYS A 202 -27.27 -5.30 -4.63
N ALA A 203 -26.17 -5.96 -4.28
CA ALA A 203 -26.22 -7.10 -3.36
C ALA A 203 -26.61 -6.60 -1.97
N GLY A 204 -27.58 -7.27 -1.35
CA GLY A 204 -27.97 -6.98 0.03
C GLY A 204 -26.77 -7.05 0.99
N ARG A 205 -26.80 -6.26 2.08
CA ARG A 205 -25.68 -6.16 3.05
C ARG A 205 -25.30 -7.50 3.69
N ASN A 206 -26.24 -8.43 3.80
CA ASN A 206 -26.05 -9.76 4.39
C ASN A 206 -25.53 -10.81 3.38
N ILE A 207 -25.44 -10.46 2.10
CA ILE A 207 -24.92 -11.35 1.06
C ILE A 207 -23.39 -11.26 1.07
N THR A 208 -22.75 -12.42 1.24
CA THR A 208 -21.29 -12.55 1.26
C THR A 208 -20.75 -13.17 -0.02
N LYS A 209 -21.60 -13.82 -0.82
CA LYS A 209 -21.24 -14.50 -2.05
C LYS A 209 -22.28 -14.28 -3.15
N VAL A 210 -21.79 -14.20 -4.37
CA VAL A 210 -22.63 -14.16 -5.57
C VAL A 210 -22.12 -15.20 -6.55
N GLU A 211 -23.03 -15.68 -7.39
CA GLU A 211 -22.70 -16.51 -8.53
C GLU A 211 -22.73 -15.68 -9.80
N LEU A 212 -21.67 -15.77 -10.59
CA LEU A 212 -21.53 -15.10 -11.88
C LEU A 212 -22.11 -16.00 -12.98
N LEU A 213 -22.93 -15.43 -13.85
CA LEU A 213 -23.65 -16.14 -14.89
C LEU A 213 -22.95 -15.96 -16.26
N PRO A 214 -23.08 -16.92 -17.18
CA PRO A 214 -22.42 -16.86 -18.49
C PRO A 214 -22.80 -15.64 -19.33
N ASN A 215 -23.96 -15.04 -19.11
CA ASN A 215 -24.39 -13.82 -19.79
C ASN A 215 -23.76 -12.54 -19.20
N GLY A 216 -23.00 -12.64 -18.11
CA GLY A 216 -22.40 -11.54 -17.36
C GLY A 216 -23.25 -11.01 -16.21
N ASP A 217 -24.48 -11.51 -16.03
CA ASP A 217 -25.29 -11.19 -14.85
C ASP A 217 -24.80 -11.97 -13.62
N TRP A 218 -25.43 -11.72 -12.48
CA TRP A 218 -25.11 -12.40 -11.24
C TRP A 218 -26.38 -12.67 -10.42
N ARG A 219 -26.30 -13.66 -9.53
CA ARG A 219 -27.34 -13.91 -8.52
C ARG A 219 -26.74 -14.06 -7.13
N ALA A 220 -27.45 -13.59 -6.12
CA ALA A 220 -27.03 -13.74 -4.73
C ALA A 220 -27.06 -15.22 -4.33
N ILE A 221 -26.03 -15.66 -3.60
CA ILE A 221 -26.03 -16.95 -2.92
C ILE A 221 -26.43 -16.70 -1.48
N VAL A 222 -27.64 -17.15 -1.12
CA VAL A 222 -28.12 -17.12 0.27
C VAL A 222 -27.76 -18.46 0.89
N ASP A 223 -26.80 -18.48 1.82
CA ASP A 223 -26.49 -19.69 2.58
C ASP A 223 -27.73 -20.08 3.40
N GLN A 224 -28.38 -21.19 3.06
CA GLN A 224 -29.51 -21.75 3.80
C GLN A 224 -29.07 -22.39 5.14
N ARG A 225 -28.12 -21.79 5.85
CA ARG A 225 -27.90 -22.14 7.26
C ARG A 225 -29.08 -21.55 8.05
N ARG A 226 -30.06 -22.43 8.28
CA ARG A 226 -31.29 -22.32 9.09
C ARG A 226 -31.41 -21.01 9.89
N PRO A 227 -32.53 -20.27 9.81
CA PRO A 227 -32.90 -19.38 10.90
C PRO A 227 -33.13 -20.24 12.14
N LEU A 228 -32.15 -20.29 13.04
CA LEU A 228 -32.42 -20.67 14.42
C LEU A 228 -33.05 -19.45 15.09
N PHE A 229 -34.17 -19.73 15.77
CA PHE A 229 -35.02 -18.85 16.58
C PHE A 229 -36.22 -18.22 15.85
N ASP A 230 -37.23 -19.08 15.69
CA ASP A 230 -38.58 -18.93 16.25
C ASP A 230 -38.83 -17.57 16.94
N CYS A 231 -39.55 -16.69 16.26
CA CYS A 231 -40.14 -15.51 16.90
C CYS A 231 -41.48 -15.94 17.48
N GLY A 232 -41.41 -16.66 18.61
CA GLY A 232 -42.57 -16.90 19.47
C GLY A 232 -43.14 -15.58 19.95
N GLU A 233 -44.46 -15.48 19.91
CA GLU A 233 -45.27 -14.38 20.42
C GLU A 233 -44.78 -13.86 21.78
N VAL A 234 -44.81 -12.54 21.95
CA VAL A 234 -44.59 -11.89 23.25
C VAL A 234 -45.95 -11.54 23.85
N PRO A 235 -46.39 -12.16 24.95
CA PRO A 235 -47.37 -11.57 25.84
C PRO A 235 -46.67 -10.73 26.92
N ALA A 236 -47.24 -9.55 27.14
CA ALA A 236 -46.71 -8.49 27.96
C ALA A 236 -46.77 -8.76 29.47
N LYS A 237 -45.92 -7.98 30.18
CA LYS A 237 -45.99 -7.56 31.60
C LYS A 237 -45.60 -8.58 32.67
N LYS A 238 -44.54 -8.24 33.42
CA LYS A 238 -44.66 -7.79 34.82
C LYS A 238 -43.43 -6.99 35.25
N ARG A 239 -43.71 -5.84 35.87
CA ARG A 239 -42.78 -4.93 36.55
C ARG A 239 -42.29 -5.56 37.86
N CYS A 240 -41.06 -5.20 38.23
CA CYS A 240 -40.61 -4.68 39.54
C CYS A 240 -39.13 -5.08 39.72
N SER A 241 -38.23 -4.35 40.36
CA SER A 241 -38.14 -2.98 40.88
C SER A 241 -36.84 -2.96 41.69
N ILE A 242 -36.06 -1.86 41.66
CA ILE A 242 -35.06 -1.41 42.67
C ILE A 242 -33.83 -2.36 42.87
N LEU A 243 -32.55 -1.98 42.97
CA LEU A 243 -31.85 -0.86 43.60
C LEU A 243 -30.47 -0.65 42.93
N LEU A 244 -30.03 0.61 42.94
CA LEU A 244 -28.62 1.01 42.85
C LEU A 244 -27.78 0.29 43.93
N ASN A 245 -26.55 -0.09 43.61
CA ASN A 245 -25.42 0.20 44.49
C ASN A 245 -24.07 0.12 43.76
N ASN A 246 -23.38 1.27 43.74
CA ASN A 246 -21.95 1.39 43.55
C ASN A 246 -21.22 0.90 44.82
N ARG A 247 -20.15 0.12 44.67
CA ARG A 247 -18.89 0.31 45.44
C ARG A 247 -17.74 -0.55 44.94
N LEU A 248 -16.58 0.09 44.84
CA LEU A 248 -15.22 -0.45 44.65
C LEU A 248 -14.78 -1.34 45.84
N PRO A 249 -13.66 -2.07 45.65
CA PRO A 249 -12.54 -1.89 46.57
C PRO A 249 -11.16 -1.67 45.87
N GLN A 250 -10.43 -0.67 46.37
CA GLN A 250 -8.95 -0.54 46.45
C GLN A 250 -8.41 -1.54 47.51
N ALA A 251 -7.15 -1.93 47.69
CA ALA A 251 -5.80 -1.77 47.11
C ALA A 251 -4.95 -2.94 47.70
N ALA A 252 -3.82 -3.41 47.16
CA ALA A 252 -2.44 -2.94 47.39
C ALA A 252 -1.49 -4.01 46.79
N ALA A 253 -0.60 -3.69 45.84
CA ALA A 253 0.81 -3.32 46.01
C ALA A 253 1.76 -4.46 46.45
N ALA A 254 2.59 -4.95 45.51
CA ALA A 254 3.98 -5.34 45.75
C ALA A 254 4.77 -5.25 44.43
N ALA A 255 5.88 -4.52 44.48
CA ALA A 255 6.73 -4.18 43.35
C ALA A 255 7.79 -5.25 43.06
N SER A 256 8.18 -5.39 41.79
CA SER A 256 9.58 -5.64 41.44
C SER A 256 9.88 -5.10 40.04
N ARG A 257 10.99 -4.37 39.96
CA ARG A 257 11.52 -3.67 38.79
C ARG A 257 12.35 -4.62 37.93
N ALA A 258 12.13 -4.60 36.62
CA ALA A 258 13.18 -4.85 35.63
C ALA A 258 12.91 -3.98 34.41
N ALA A 259 13.84 -3.05 34.16
CA ALA A 259 13.77 -2.10 33.06
C ALA A 259 14.00 -2.83 31.73
N THR A 260 13.11 -2.62 30.76
CA THR A 260 13.36 -2.95 29.36
C THR A 260 13.04 -1.70 28.55
N ALA A 261 14.06 -1.19 27.84
CA ALA A 261 13.98 0.00 27.02
C ALA A 261 12.90 -0.15 25.93
N PRO A 262 12.18 0.92 25.57
CA PRO A 262 11.26 0.87 24.45
C PRO A 262 12.09 0.84 23.16
N THR A 263 12.07 -0.30 22.48
CA THR A 263 12.46 -0.42 21.08
C THR A 263 11.51 0.45 20.26
N HIS A 264 12.00 1.63 19.86
CA HIS A 264 11.33 2.51 18.92
C HIS A 264 11.28 1.77 17.57
N VAL A 265 10.13 1.21 17.23
CA VAL A 265 9.90 0.64 15.90
C VAL A 265 9.89 1.83 14.93
N ALA A 266 10.95 1.94 14.12
CA ALA A 266 11.03 2.94 13.07
C ALA A 266 9.90 2.70 12.05
N ASP A 267 9.11 3.75 11.80
CA ASP A 267 8.08 3.80 10.78
C ASP A 267 8.76 4.04 9.42
N ASP A 268 9.34 3.00 8.83
CA ASP A 268 10.17 3.06 7.60
C ASP A 268 9.36 3.27 6.29
N GLY A 269 8.19 3.91 6.37
CA GLY A 269 7.24 4.01 5.26
C GLY A 269 7.33 5.34 4.49
N VAL A 270 8.28 5.50 3.57
CA VAL A 270 8.17 6.53 2.51
C VAL A 270 7.53 5.89 1.28
N ILE A 271 6.28 6.26 1.01
CA ILE A 271 5.58 5.87 -0.23
C ILE A 271 6.12 6.72 -1.38
N VAL A 272 6.91 6.10 -2.27
CA VAL A 272 7.27 6.71 -3.55
C VAL A 272 6.20 6.35 -4.58
N LEU A 273 5.45 7.34 -5.04
CA LEU A 273 4.59 7.19 -6.21
C LEU A 273 5.47 7.40 -7.45
N ALA A 274 5.53 6.40 -8.34
CA ALA A 274 6.16 6.55 -9.65
C ALA A 274 5.50 7.74 -10.36
N SER A 275 6.31 8.74 -10.71
CA SER A 275 5.82 9.96 -11.36
C SER A 275 5.79 9.70 -12.87
N GLY A 276 4.62 9.32 -13.39
CA GLY A 276 4.44 9.08 -14.82
C GLY A 276 3.11 9.65 -15.33
N GLY A 277 3.22 10.68 -16.18
CA GLY A 277 2.11 11.25 -16.95
C GLY A 277 1.96 12.75 -16.78
N ARG A 278 2.78 13.51 -17.53
CA ARG A 278 2.51 14.92 -17.84
C ARG A 278 1.13 15.00 -18.49
N ASP A 279 0.26 15.83 -17.91
CA ASP A 279 -0.82 16.59 -18.55
C ASP A 279 -1.66 17.23 -17.42
N PHE A 280 -1.06 18.18 -16.70
CA PHE A 280 -1.83 19.17 -15.93
C PHE A 280 -1.07 20.49 -15.97
N ASP A 281 -1.77 21.51 -16.45
CA ASP A 281 -1.31 22.85 -16.78
C ASP A 281 -0.72 23.56 -15.54
N GLU A 282 0.61 23.72 -15.51
CA GLU A 282 1.37 24.30 -14.39
C GLU A 282 1.95 25.68 -14.76
N SER A 283 1.19 26.48 -15.50
CA SER A 283 1.68 27.75 -16.07
C SER A 283 1.59 28.97 -15.14
N THR A 284 1.10 28.85 -13.90
CA THR A 284 0.89 30.03 -13.03
C THR A 284 1.71 30.06 -11.72
N GLN A 285 2.44 29.00 -11.36
CA GLN A 285 3.25 28.99 -10.12
C GLN A 285 4.78 29.01 -10.34
N GLN A 286 5.26 28.68 -11.55
CA GLN A 286 6.70 28.67 -11.83
C GLN A 286 7.34 30.05 -12.02
N HIS A 287 6.54 31.11 -12.23
CA HIS A 287 7.07 32.45 -12.47
C HIS A 287 7.54 33.17 -11.18
N SER A 288 7.04 32.75 -10.02
CA SER A 288 7.39 33.36 -8.72
C SER A 288 8.57 32.66 -8.02
N LEU A 289 8.94 31.45 -8.46
CA LEU A 289 10.05 30.65 -7.89
C LEU A 289 11.35 30.76 -8.70
N ARG A 290 11.27 31.10 -9.99
CA ARG A 290 12.46 31.25 -10.87
C ARG A 290 13.28 32.51 -10.63
N GLN A 291 12.80 33.49 -9.85
CA GLN A 291 13.58 34.68 -9.51
C GLN A 291 14.41 34.56 -8.22
N ALA A 292 14.25 33.48 -7.45
CA ALA A 292 14.93 33.36 -6.15
C ALA A 292 16.13 32.39 -6.13
N LEU A 293 16.34 31.56 -7.16
CA LEU A 293 17.38 30.52 -7.13
C LEU A 293 17.97 30.25 -8.52
N ALA A 294 19.08 30.93 -8.85
CA ALA A 294 20.17 30.40 -9.68
C ALA A 294 21.39 31.36 -9.63
N PRO A 295 22.64 30.87 -9.79
CA PRO A 295 23.14 29.51 -9.64
C PRO A 295 24.31 29.40 -8.64
N ASN A 296 24.37 28.30 -7.89
CA ASN A 296 25.61 27.71 -7.40
C ASN A 296 25.44 26.19 -7.47
N ILE A 297 25.49 25.67 -8.70
CA ILE A 297 25.63 24.24 -8.97
C ILE A 297 27.09 24.05 -9.33
N GLU A 298 27.92 23.71 -8.35
CA GLU A 298 29.22 23.12 -8.63
C GLU A 298 28.99 21.64 -8.94
N SER A 299 29.16 21.29 -10.21
CA SER A 299 29.38 19.92 -10.64
C SER A 299 30.68 19.43 -10.03
N VAL A 300 30.60 18.59 -8.99
CA VAL A 300 31.77 17.86 -8.49
C VAL A 300 32.09 16.77 -9.51
N ALA A 301 33.05 17.07 -10.37
CA ALA A 301 33.70 16.11 -11.24
C ALA A 301 34.47 15.10 -10.38
N ILE A 302 34.22 13.81 -10.59
CA ILE A 302 35.00 12.73 -10.01
C ILE A 302 36.35 12.71 -10.73
N GLN A 303 37.43 12.97 -10.00
CA GLN A 303 38.80 12.76 -10.48
C GLN A 303 39.17 11.28 -10.35
N ARG A 304 39.38 10.67 -11.52
CA ARG A 304 40.06 9.41 -11.90
C ARG A 304 40.06 8.23 -10.92
#